data_AF-R7C116-F1
#
_entry.id   AF-R7C116-F1
#
_cell.length_a   1.000
_cell.length_b   1.000
_cell.length_c   1.000
_cell.angle_alpha   90.00
_cell.angle_beta   90.00
_cell.angle_gamma   90.00
#
_symmetry.space_group_name_H-M   'P 1'
#
loop_
_entity.id
_entity.type
_entity.pdbx_description
1 polymer ?
#
loop_
_entity_poly.entity_id
_entity_poly.type
_entity_poly.pdbx_seq_one_letter_code
_entity_poly.pdbx_strand_id
1 'polypeptide(L)'
;MKADNNRDPAMKKTMTAVFTAALLAAAVSTVTAAPMLADRHVAKGVQCTVCHGPDKANPQEPTTATCTVCHNVKALVAKTKNVKPVNPHVSPHYQDSLDCTNCHLGHQPSENFCNQCHQFDFKVP
;
A
#
# COMPACT_ATOMS: atom_id res chain seq x y z
N MET A 1 -54.49 53.11 30.49
CA MET A 1 -53.65 52.80 31.67
C MET A 1 -52.30 52.30 31.19
N LYS A 2 -51.21 53.00 31.52
CA LYS A 2 -49.84 52.49 31.42
C LYS A 2 -49.61 51.57 32.62
N ALA A 3 -48.97 50.43 32.39
CA ALA A 3 -48.53 49.52 33.43
C ALA A 3 -47.06 49.79 33.73
N ASP A 4 -46.78 49.97 35.01
CA ASP A 4 -45.48 50.38 35.52
C ASP A 4 -44.68 49.13 35.89
N ASN A 5 -43.46 49.08 35.36
CA ASN A 5 -42.21 48.76 36.06
C ASN A 5 -42.15 47.54 37.01
N ASN A 6 -41.37 46.52 36.63
CA ASN A 6 -40.10 46.19 37.31
C ASN A 6 -39.51 44.88 36.74
N ARG A 7 -38.33 44.95 36.11
CA ARG A 7 -37.44 43.79 35.95
C ARG A 7 -36.05 44.20 36.41
N ASP A 8 -35.55 43.46 37.38
CA ASP A 8 -34.32 43.72 38.11
C ASP A 8 -33.11 43.90 37.18
N PRO A 9 -32.21 44.88 37.47
CA PRO A 9 -31.08 45.21 36.60
C PRO A 9 -29.89 44.24 36.73
N ALA A 10 -29.99 43.18 37.56
CA ALA A 10 -28.88 42.31 37.90
C ALA A 10 -28.62 41.15 36.92
N MET A 11 -29.45 40.96 35.88
CA MET A 11 -29.31 39.87 34.90
C MET A 11 -28.95 40.37 33.49
N LYS A 12 -28.24 41.49 33.40
CA LYS A 12 -27.77 42.08 32.12
C LYS A 12 -26.25 42.20 31.99
N LYS A 13 -25.48 41.67 32.95
CA LYS A 13 -24.01 41.81 32.99
C LYS A 13 -23.27 40.49 33.07
N THR A 14 -23.59 39.54 32.20
CA THR A 14 -22.68 38.41 31.91
C THR A 14 -22.87 37.96 30.45
N MET A 15 -22.88 38.92 29.52
CA MET A 15 -22.75 38.68 28.08
C MET A 15 -21.47 39.36 27.59
N THR A 16 -20.30 38.93 28.07
CA THR A 16 -19.05 39.27 27.37
C THR A 16 -17.93 38.32 27.78
N ALA A 17 -17.24 37.83 26.75
CA ALA A 17 -15.95 37.12 26.79
C ALA A 17 -15.97 35.71 27.37
N VAL A 18 -16.06 34.70 26.48
CA VAL A 18 -14.96 33.77 26.17
C VAL A 18 -15.29 33.10 24.82
N PHE A 19 -14.94 33.75 23.70
CA PHE A 19 -14.76 33.10 22.39
C PHE A 19 -13.25 32.90 22.18
N THR A 20 -12.60 32.11 23.03
CA THR A 20 -11.21 31.69 22.81
C THR A 20 -11.19 30.33 22.15
N ALA A 21 -10.83 30.36 20.87
CA ALA A 21 -10.01 29.38 20.18
C ALA A 21 -10.29 27.89 20.47
N ALA A 22 -11.27 27.32 19.78
CA ALA A 22 -11.34 25.89 19.54
C ALA A 22 -11.39 25.66 18.02
N LEU A 23 -10.34 26.09 17.31
CA LEU A 23 -10.10 25.69 15.92
C LEU A 23 -8.97 24.66 15.88
N LEU A 24 -9.30 23.51 15.29
CA LEU A 24 -8.42 22.53 14.64
C LEU A 24 -7.50 21.69 15.54
N ALA A 25 -8.08 20.67 16.18
CA ALA A 25 -7.41 19.37 16.27
C ALA A 25 -7.94 18.48 15.14
N ALA A 26 -7.58 18.80 13.89
CA ALA A 26 -7.72 17.83 12.81
C ALA A 26 -6.70 16.73 13.07
N ALA A 27 -7.18 15.56 13.52
CA ALA A 27 -6.35 14.37 13.62
C ALA A 27 -5.84 14.03 12.21
N VAL A 28 -4.61 14.43 11.91
CA VAL A 28 -3.92 14.03 10.68
C VAL A 28 -3.67 12.53 10.82
N SER A 29 -4.55 11.74 10.20
CA SER A 29 -4.30 10.31 10.02
C SER A 29 -3.20 10.20 8.97
N THR A 30 -1.97 9.96 9.41
CA THR A 30 -0.87 9.65 8.50
C THR A 30 -1.13 8.27 7.90
N VAL A 31 -1.62 8.22 6.66
CA VAL A 31 -1.62 6.99 5.87
C VAL A 31 -0.17 6.67 5.52
N THR A 32 0.42 5.71 6.23
CA THR A 32 1.73 5.16 5.85
C THR A 32 1.53 4.30 4.60
N ALA A 33 2.28 4.57 3.54
CA ALA A 33 2.30 3.70 2.36
C ALA A 33 2.68 2.27 2.79
N ALA A 34 1.98 1.27 2.26
CA ALA A 34 2.34 -0.12 2.50
C ALA A 34 3.76 -0.39 1.96
N PRO A 35 4.57 -1.22 2.64
CA PRO A 35 5.93 -1.51 2.19
C PRO A 35 5.90 -2.20 0.82
N MET A 36 6.72 -1.68 -0.09
CA MET A 36 6.90 -2.20 -1.44
C MET A 36 7.63 -3.54 -1.39
N LEU A 37 7.66 -4.28 -2.50
CA LEU A 37 8.28 -5.59 -2.54
C LEU A 37 9.78 -5.53 -2.20
N ALA A 38 10.50 -4.50 -2.66
CA ALA A 38 11.90 -4.29 -2.33
C ALA A 38 12.10 -4.08 -0.82
N ASP A 39 11.25 -3.28 -0.18
CA ASP A 39 11.30 -3.04 1.27
C ASP A 39 11.17 -4.35 2.05
N ARG A 40 10.29 -5.25 1.60
CA ARG A 40 10.09 -6.57 2.23
C ARG A 40 11.32 -7.46 2.11
N HIS A 41 12.04 -7.40 1.00
CA HIS A 41 13.29 -8.16 0.82
C HIS A 41 14.42 -7.56 1.68
N VAL A 42 14.56 -6.22 1.68
CA VAL A 42 15.55 -5.53 2.52
C VAL A 42 15.30 -5.78 4.00
N ALA A 43 14.03 -5.78 4.45
CA ALA A 43 13.65 -6.13 5.81
C ALA A 43 14.00 -7.58 6.21
N LYS A 44 14.26 -8.46 5.23
CA LYS A 44 14.76 -9.83 5.42
C LYS A 44 16.29 -9.94 5.27
N GLY A 45 16.99 -8.82 5.16
CA GLY A 45 18.45 -8.77 5.05
C GLY A 45 18.99 -8.96 3.64
N VAL A 46 18.13 -8.92 2.61
CA VAL A 46 18.58 -9.00 1.21
C VAL A 46 19.19 -7.66 0.80
N GLN A 47 20.44 -7.70 0.35
CA GLN A 47 21.16 -6.50 -0.10
C GLN A 47 20.71 -6.09 -1.51
N CYS A 48 20.76 -4.79 -1.82
CA CYS A 48 20.36 -4.26 -3.13
C CYS A 48 21.11 -4.94 -4.29
N THR A 49 22.38 -5.30 -4.06
CA THR A 49 23.27 -5.91 -5.05
C THR A 49 22.88 -7.35 -5.41
N VAL A 50 22.07 -8.02 -4.58
CA VAL A 50 21.53 -9.35 -4.90
C VAL A 50 20.59 -9.26 -6.10
N CYS A 51 19.84 -8.17 -6.21
CA CYS A 51 18.92 -7.96 -7.33
C CYS A 51 19.54 -7.17 -8.48
N HIS A 52 20.28 -6.12 -8.16
CA HIS A 52 20.76 -5.12 -9.13
C HIS A 52 22.23 -5.31 -9.55
N GLY A 53 22.90 -6.36 -9.07
CA GLY A 53 24.32 -6.57 -9.30
C GLY A 53 25.22 -5.65 -8.45
N PRO A 54 26.55 -5.84 -8.51
CA PRO A 54 27.49 -5.15 -7.63
C PRO A 54 27.73 -3.68 -8.00
N ASP A 55 27.50 -3.30 -9.27
CA ASP A 55 27.72 -1.93 -9.74
C ASP A 55 26.54 -1.02 -9.39
N LYS A 56 26.71 -0.23 -8.32
CA LYS A 56 25.69 0.71 -7.85
C LYS A 56 25.50 1.91 -8.79
N ALA A 57 26.48 2.25 -9.63
CA ALA A 57 26.34 3.32 -10.60
C ALA A 57 25.49 2.88 -11.80
N ASN A 58 25.48 1.59 -12.11
CA ASN A 58 24.72 1.00 -13.21
C ASN A 58 23.90 -0.20 -12.70
N PRO A 59 22.86 0.04 -11.88
CA PRO A 59 22.04 -1.04 -11.33
C PRO A 59 21.34 -1.80 -12.46
N GLN A 60 21.48 -3.12 -12.44
CA GLN A 60 20.85 -4.00 -13.42
C GLN A 60 19.36 -4.17 -13.10
N GLU A 61 18.54 -4.29 -14.12
CA GLU A 61 17.13 -4.64 -13.93
C GLU A 61 17.01 -6.12 -13.54
N PRO A 62 16.29 -6.46 -12.45
CA PRO A 62 16.11 -7.85 -12.05
C PRO A 62 15.38 -8.65 -13.13
N THR A 63 15.83 -9.87 -13.37
CA THR A 63 15.16 -10.82 -14.28
C THR A 63 14.55 -11.96 -13.48
N THR A 64 13.79 -12.83 -14.15
CA THR A 64 13.30 -14.08 -13.54
C THR A 64 14.45 -14.93 -12.97
N ALA A 65 15.65 -14.90 -13.57
CA ALA A 65 16.81 -15.59 -13.04
C ALA A 65 17.22 -15.06 -11.64
N THR A 66 17.17 -13.74 -11.45
CA THR A 66 17.44 -13.08 -10.17
C THR A 66 16.50 -13.56 -9.07
N CYS A 67 15.20 -13.67 -9.38
CA CYS A 67 14.19 -14.11 -8.42
C CYS A 67 14.35 -15.59 -8.05
N THR A 68 14.68 -16.42 -9.04
CA THR A 68 14.69 -17.89 -8.91
C THR A 68 15.93 -18.45 -8.23
N VAL A 69 16.94 -17.62 -7.94
CA VAL A 69 18.02 -17.96 -7.01
C VAL A 69 17.46 -18.36 -5.63
N CYS A 70 16.39 -17.70 -5.18
CA CYS A 70 15.76 -17.95 -3.89
C CYS A 70 14.35 -18.56 -4.00
N HIS A 71 13.60 -18.23 -5.06
CA HIS A 71 12.22 -18.64 -5.23
C HIS A 71 12.07 -19.73 -6.30
N ASN A 72 11.89 -20.97 -5.89
CA ASN A 72 11.66 -22.06 -6.83
C ASN A 72 10.25 -21.98 -7.45
N VAL A 73 10.18 -21.85 -8.78
CA VAL A 73 8.92 -21.70 -9.53
C VAL A 73 7.94 -22.85 -9.28
N LYS A 74 8.39 -24.10 -9.36
CA LYS A 74 7.51 -25.27 -9.15
C LYS A 74 6.95 -25.29 -7.73
N ALA A 75 7.75 -24.90 -6.73
CA ALA A 75 7.28 -24.77 -5.36
C ALA A 75 6.25 -23.63 -5.22
N LEU A 76 6.43 -22.50 -5.90
CA LEU A 76 5.45 -21.41 -5.92
C LEU A 76 4.14 -21.85 -6.56
N VAL A 77 4.18 -22.49 -7.73
CA VAL A 77 3.00 -23.05 -8.41
C VAL A 77 2.26 -24.03 -7.48
N ALA A 78 2.98 -24.93 -6.83
CA ALA A 78 2.38 -25.88 -5.89
C ALA A 78 1.76 -25.18 -4.66
N LYS A 79 2.42 -24.13 -4.14
CA LYS A 79 1.93 -23.35 -3.00
C LYS A 79 0.66 -22.58 -3.34
N THR A 80 0.52 -22.09 -4.58
CA THR A 80 -0.64 -21.31 -5.02
C THR A 80 -1.72 -22.13 -5.73
N LYS A 81 -1.63 -23.47 -5.69
CA LYS A 81 -2.60 -24.37 -6.34
C LYS A 81 -4.07 -24.16 -5.93
N ASN A 82 -4.30 -23.60 -4.75
CA ASN A 82 -5.64 -23.38 -4.20
C ASN A 82 -6.14 -21.94 -4.39
N VAL A 83 -5.33 -21.03 -4.96
CA VAL A 83 -5.78 -19.68 -5.30
C VAL A 83 -6.86 -19.77 -6.37
N LYS A 84 -7.93 -19.00 -6.20
CA LYS A 84 -9.10 -18.97 -7.09
C LYS A 84 -9.19 -17.62 -7.81
N PRO A 85 -9.78 -17.57 -9.02
CA PRO A 85 -10.43 -18.69 -9.74
C PRO A 85 -9.42 -19.67 -10.38
N VAL A 86 -8.19 -19.21 -10.63
CA VAL A 86 -7.10 -20.01 -11.20
C VAL A 86 -5.80 -19.75 -10.44
N ASN A 87 -4.81 -20.61 -10.65
CA ASN A 87 -3.50 -20.45 -10.05
C ASN A 87 -2.74 -19.28 -10.74
N PRO A 88 -2.32 -18.23 -10.01
CA PRO A 88 -1.68 -17.06 -10.61
C PRO A 88 -0.27 -17.32 -11.16
N HIS A 89 0.37 -18.45 -10.78
CA HIS A 89 1.74 -18.78 -11.21
C HIS A 89 1.80 -19.84 -12.32
N VAL A 90 0.65 -20.29 -12.85
CA VAL A 90 0.62 -21.14 -14.03
C VAL A 90 -0.58 -20.81 -14.91
N SER A 91 -0.33 -20.49 -16.18
CA SER A 91 -1.37 -20.06 -17.11
C SER A 91 -1.36 -20.85 -18.43
N PRO A 92 -2.45 -20.89 -19.20
CA PRO A 92 -2.46 -21.53 -20.51
C PRO A 92 -1.50 -20.89 -21.54
N HIS A 93 -1.21 -19.59 -21.42
CA HIS A 93 -0.40 -18.85 -22.38
C HIS A 93 1.10 -18.88 -22.06
N TYR A 94 1.44 -18.78 -20.78
CA TYR A 94 2.83 -18.67 -20.33
C TYR A 94 3.31 -19.88 -19.53
N GLN A 95 2.42 -20.86 -19.28
CA GLN A 95 2.68 -21.94 -18.34
C GLN A 95 3.23 -21.34 -17.03
N ASP A 96 4.37 -21.82 -16.54
CA ASP A 96 5.06 -21.31 -15.37
C ASP A 96 6.31 -20.48 -15.71
N SER A 97 6.38 -19.90 -16.92
CA SER A 97 7.54 -19.13 -17.39
C SER A 97 7.26 -17.65 -17.63
N LEU A 98 6.15 -17.10 -17.12
CA LEU A 98 5.91 -15.65 -17.17
C LEU A 98 6.90 -14.92 -16.26
N ASP A 99 7.47 -13.82 -16.75
CA ASP A 99 8.45 -13.08 -15.97
C ASP A 99 7.88 -12.52 -14.68
N CYS A 100 8.63 -12.67 -13.59
CA CYS A 100 8.20 -12.29 -12.25
C CYS A 100 7.85 -10.80 -12.16
N THR A 101 8.64 -9.97 -12.84
CA THR A 101 8.55 -8.51 -12.85
C THR A 101 7.34 -7.97 -13.60
N ASN A 102 6.59 -8.79 -14.34
CA ASN A 102 5.31 -8.37 -14.93
C ASN A 102 4.24 -8.11 -13.88
N CYS A 103 4.35 -8.71 -12.69
CA CYS A 103 3.39 -8.52 -11.59
C CYS A 103 4.06 -7.99 -10.32
N HIS A 104 5.22 -8.56 -9.97
CA HIS A 104 5.92 -8.30 -8.71
C HIS A 104 6.88 -7.12 -8.85
N LEU A 105 6.38 -5.92 -8.60
CA LEU A 105 7.12 -4.69 -8.82
C LEU A 105 7.91 -4.30 -7.56
N GLY A 106 9.22 -4.14 -7.71
CA GLY A 106 10.15 -3.94 -6.60
C GLY A 106 9.92 -2.62 -5.86
N HIS A 107 9.97 -1.51 -6.60
CA HIS A 107 10.03 -0.14 -6.07
C HIS A 107 8.72 0.64 -6.27
N GLN A 108 7.62 -0.05 -6.55
CA GLN A 108 6.29 0.51 -6.74
C GLN A 108 5.22 -0.55 -6.40
N PRO A 109 3.93 -0.18 -6.27
CA PRO A 109 2.88 -1.15 -5.98
C PRO A 109 2.84 -2.26 -7.04
N SER A 110 2.80 -3.52 -6.63
CA SER A 110 2.63 -4.67 -7.52
C SER A 110 1.32 -4.58 -8.32
N GLU A 111 1.34 -5.15 -9.51
CA GLU A 111 0.20 -5.17 -10.42
C GLU A 111 -0.22 -6.59 -10.76
N ASN A 112 -1.48 -6.75 -11.18
CA ASN A 112 -1.97 -8.01 -11.73
C ASN A 112 -1.92 -7.93 -13.25
N PHE A 113 -0.81 -8.36 -13.85
CA PHE A 113 -0.62 -8.39 -15.31
C PHE A 113 -1.77 -9.08 -16.05
N CYS A 114 -2.37 -10.11 -15.46
CA CYS A 114 -3.49 -10.84 -16.04
C CYS A 114 -4.71 -9.93 -16.28
N ASN A 115 -4.85 -8.85 -15.51
CA ASN A 115 -5.97 -7.92 -15.63
C ASN A 115 -5.89 -6.99 -16.85
N GLN A 116 -4.82 -7.10 -17.65
CA GLN A 116 -4.79 -6.49 -18.98
C GLN A 116 -5.77 -7.17 -19.94
N CYS A 117 -6.17 -8.43 -19.67
CA CYS A 117 -7.11 -9.18 -20.51
C CYS A 117 -8.23 -9.87 -19.72
N HIS A 118 -8.03 -10.14 -18.43
CA HIS A 118 -8.98 -10.83 -17.56
C HIS A 118 -9.43 -9.93 -16.42
N GLN A 119 -10.32 -10.44 -15.57
CA GLN A 119 -10.72 -9.78 -14.34
C GLN A 119 -10.56 -10.75 -13.17
N PHE A 120 -9.39 -10.70 -12.54
CA PHE A 120 -9.07 -11.45 -11.34
C PHE A 120 -8.78 -10.49 -10.18
N ASP A 121 -9.22 -10.85 -8.98
CA ASP A 121 -8.92 -10.10 -7.75
C ASP A 121 -7.68 -10.66 -7.03
N PHE A 122 -6.62 -10.98 -7.79
CA PHE A 122 -5.38 -11.46 -7.19
C PHE A 122 -4.73 -10.35 -6.38
N LYS A 123 -4.34 -10.67 -5.15
CA LYS A 123 -3.52 -9.80 -4.29
C LYS A 123 -2.06 -10.13 -4.54
N VAL A 124 -1.43 -9.38 -5.43
CA VAL A 124 -0.02 -9.56 -5.75
C VAL A 124 0.82 -8.93 -4.63
N PRO A 125 1.71 -9.70 -3.98
CA PRO A 125 2.56 -9.21 -2.91
C PRO A 125 3.57 -8.18 -3.40
#